data_AF-A0A5N9G4D1-F1
#
_entry.id   AF-A0A5N9G4D1-F1
#
_cell.length_a   1.000
_cell.length_b   1.000
_cell.length_c   1.000
_cell.angle_alpha   90.00
_cell.angle_beta   90.00
_cell.angle_gamma   90.00
#
_symmetry.space_group_name_H-M   'P 1'
#
loop_
_entity.id
_entity.type
_entity.pdbx_description
1 polymer ?
#
loop_
_entity_poly.entity_id
_entity_poly.type
_entity_poly.pdbx_seq_one_letter_code
_entity_poly.pdbx_strand_id
1 'polypeptide(L)'
;MNLTSECEVIFLDAPVPNGVRSMKHHSLASTVVVLIVASLLAAAACSDSGDDSSEPSVEVSCDDFATLDAGFAVVKEMTVDADTLMAVTLCSNITTGHSWELADISDASVLEHVDSQYVSPEGANIPGAAGKETWTFRAIGKGASTVSMEYSQPWEGGTKRSWAFDLVVAVR
;
A
#
# COMPACT_ATOMS: atom_id res chain seq x y z
N MET A 1 2.82 -53.62 14.04
CA MET A 1 3.53 -52.68 14.94
C MET A 1 3.20 -51.27 14.43
N ASN A 2 2.25 -50.52 15.00
CA ASN A 2 2.39 -49.66 16.22
C ASN A 2 3.64 -48.76 16.11
N LEU A 3 3.67 -47.43 16.25
CA LEU A 3 2.73 -46.39 16.71
C LEU A 3 3.05 -45.05 16.00
N THR A 4 2.06 -44.16 16.02
CA THR A 4 2.01 -42.72 15.74
C THR A 4 2.62 -41.84 16.84
N SER A 5 3.00 -40.59 16.48
CA SER A 5 3.06 -39.39 17.34
C SER A 5 3.14 -38.18 16.38
N GLU A 6 2.06 -37.46 16.06
CA GLU A 6 1.32 -36.40 16.81
C GLU A 6 2.09 -35.08 16.97
N CYS A 7 1.60 -34.02 16.31
CA CYS A 7 1.63 -32.64 16.80
C CYS A 7 0.38 -31.90 16.28
N GLU A 8 -0.19 -31.15 17.20
CA GLU A 8 -1.59 -30.72 17.34
C GLU A 8 -1.84 -29.33 16.72
N VAL A 9 -3.02 -29.12 16.12
CA VAL A 9 -3.51 -27.80 15.70
C VAL A 9 -4.89 -27.59 16.31
N ILE A 10 -4.99 -26.67 17.27
CA ILE A 10 -6.24 -26.33 17.95
C ILE A 10 -6.96 -25.24 17.14
N PHE A 11 -8.10 -25.58 16.54
CA PHE A 11 -9.11 -24.64 16.05
C PHE A 11 -10.26 -24.59 17.06
N LEU A 12 -10.57 -23.40 17.61
CA LEU A 12 -11.77 -23.15 18.40
C LEU A 12 -12.77 -22.38 17.54
N ASP A 13 -13.78 -23.11 17.07
CA ASP A 13 -15.01 -22.62 16.44
C ASP A 13 -16.00 -22.25 17.57
N ALA A 14 -16.62 -21.07 17.49
CA ALA A 14 -17.57 -20.59 18.49
C ALA A 14 -18.99 -20.47 17.87
N PRO A 15 -20.03 -21.05 18.49
CA PRO A 15 -21.35 -21.20 17.87
C PRO A 15 -22.26 -19.97 17.99
N VAL A 16 -23.12 -19.81 16.98
CA VAL A 16 -24.25 -18.88 16.89
C VAL A 16 -25.40 -19.29 17.83
N PRO A 17 -26.01 -18.38 18.60
CA PRO A 17 -27.27 -18.66 19.30
C PRO A 17 -28.49 -18.05 18.58
N ASN A 18 -29.41 -18.93 18.15
CA ASN A 18 -30.83 -18.62 17.90
C ASN A 18 -31.63 -19.00 19.15
N GLY A 19 -32.57 -18.15 19.61
CA GLY A 19 -33.48 -18.53 20.69
C GLY A 19 -34.33 -17.40 21.26
N VAL A 20 -35.51 -17.23 20.66
CA VAL A 20 -36.59 -16.33 21.09
C VAL A 20 -37.16 -16.76 22.46
N ARG A 21 -37.40 -15.82 23.37
CA ARG A 21 -38.36 -16.03 24.47
C ARG A 21 -39.18 -14.78 24.77
N SER A 22 -40.44 -14.87 24.38
CA SER A 22 -41.55 -13.97 24.74
C SER A 22 -41.92 -14.13 26.23
N MET A 23 -42.03 -13.02 26.96
CA MET A 23 -42.85 -12.95 28.17
C MET A 23 -43.54 -11.58 28.27
N LYS A 24 -44.77 -11.68 28.76
CA LYS A 24 -45.90 -10.78 28.55
C LYS A 24 -46.03 -9.81 29.74
N HIS A 25 -46.53 -8.63 29.43
CA HIS A 25 -46.92 -7.50 30.30
C HIS A 25 -47.46 -7.89 31.69
N HIS A 26 -47.19 -7.04 32.71
CA HIS A 26 -48.19 -6.48 33.65
C HIS A 26 -47.60 -5.33 34.52
N SER A 27 -48.14 -4.13 34.25
CA SER A 27 -48.37 -2.89 35.02
C SER A 27 -48.03 -2.79 36.53
N LEU A 28 -47.37 -1.69 36.96
CA LEU A 28 -47.92 -0.57 37.77
C LEU A 28 -46.85 0.18 38.60
N ALA A 29 -46.87 1.52 38.47
CA ALA A 29 -46.55 2.55 39.46
C ALA A 29 -45.10 2.70 40.00
N SER A 30 -44.40 3.76 39.57
CA SER A 30 -43.88 4.81 40.49
C SER A 30 -43.32 6.00 39.70
N THR A 31 -44.10 7.06 39.61
CA THR A 31 -43.72 8.39 39.11
C THR A 31 -42.86 9.11 40.14
N VAL A 32 -41.59 9.42 39.84
CA VAL A 32 -40.85 10.52 40.49
C VAL A 32 -39.89 11.21 39.49
N VAL A 33 -40.35 12.36 38.99
CA VAL A 33 -39.64 13.65 38.87
C VAL A 33 -38.28 13.72 38.16
N VAL A 34 -38.33 14.26 36.92
CA VAL A 34 -37.52 15.36 36.36
C VAL A 34 -36.12 15.59 36.95
N LEU A 35 -35.09 15.32 36.15
CA LEU A 35 -33.94 16.21 35.98
C LEU A 35 -33.48 16.18 34.52
N ILE A 36 -33.90 17.21 33.79
CA ILE A 36 -33.37 17.56 32.47
C ILE A 36 -31.95 18.07 32.71
N VAL A 37 -30.94 17.31 32.29
CA VAL A 37 -29.59 17.86 32.14
C VAL A 37 -29.32 17.95 30.64
N ALA A 38 -29.61 19.13 30.11
CA ALA A 38 -29.19 19.55 28.79
C ALA A 38 -27.67 19.76 28.82
N SER A 39 -26.92 18.70 28.54
CA SER A 39 -25.48 18.78 28.32
C SER A 39 -25.23 19.17 26.87
N LEU A 40 -25.36 20.47 26.58
CA LEU A 40 -24.66 21.13 25.49
C LEU A 40 -23.15 21.01 25.76
N LEU A 41 -22.50 19.99 25.21
CA LEU A 41 -21.04 20.00 25.06
C LEU A 41 -20.73 20.31 23.59
N ALA A 42 -20.00 21.41 23.45
CA ALA A 42 -19.63 22.05 22.21
C ALA A 42 -19.07 21.06 21.18
N ALA A 43 -19.51 21.24 19.93
CA ALA A 43 -18.81 20.74 18.78
C ALA A 43 -17.39 21.34 18.76
N ALA A 44 -16.43 20.60 19.30
CA ALA A 44 -15.08 20.62 18.74
C ALA A 44 -15.16 19.78 17.46
N ALA A 45 -15.71 20.37 16.40
CA ALA A 45 -15.31 19.96 15.07
C ALA A 45 -13.82 20.30 15.01
N CYS A 46 -12.96 19.31 15.23
CA CYS A 46 -11.56 19.42 14.84
C CYS A 46 -11.60 19.66 13.34
N SER A 47 -11.50 20.94 12.97
CA SER A 47 -11.19 21.36 11.63
C SER A 47 -9.75 20.93 11.42
N ASP A 48 -9.57 19.70 10.94
CA ASP A 48 -8.33 19.30 10.29
C ASP A 48 -8.32 20.01 8.93
N SER A 49 -8.00 21.30 8.97
CA SER A 49 -7.71 22.10 7.78
C SER A 49 -6.28 21.81 7.33
N GLY A 50 -6.02 20.54 7.03
CA GLY A 50 -4.95 20.15 6.13
C GLY A 50 -5.60 19.88 4.79
N ASP A 51 -5.59 20.88 3.90
CA ASP A 51 -5.72 20.63 2.47
C ASP A 51 -4.41 19.94 2.04
N ASP A 52 -4.29 18.67 2.47
CA ASP A 52 -3.15 17.81 2.24
C ASP A 52 -3.34 17.25 0.83
N SER A 53 -3.03 18.08 -0.15
CA SER A 53 -2.84 17.66 -1.54
C SER A 53 -1.53 16.85 -1.62
N SER A 54 -1.42 15.79 -0.82
CA SER A 54 -0.38 14.77 -0.97
C SER A 54 -0.64 14.09 -2.29
N GLU A 55 0.18 14.40 -3.29
CA GLU A 55 0.13 13.68 -4.56
C GLU A 55 0.25 12.18 -4.31
N PRO A 56 -0.55 11.35 -5.01
CA PRO A 56 -0.54 9.92 -4.77
C PRO A 56 0.84 9.36 -5.07
N SER A 57 1.43 8.70 -4.08
CA SER A 57 2.78 8.18 -4.20
C SER A 57 2.95 6.85 -3.50
N VAL A 58 3.91 6.07 -4.00
CA VAL A 58 4.36 4.81 -3.41
C VAL A 58 5.86 4.88 -3.24
N GLU A 59 6.35 4.49 -2.07
CA GLU A 59 7.78 4.32 -1.81
C GLU A 59 8.07 2.86 -1.46
N VAL A 60 9.17 2.32 -2.00
CA VAL A 60 9.69 0.99 -1.67
C VAL A 60 11.15 1.11 -1.25
N SER A 61 11.45 0.63 -0.04
CA SER A 61 12.78 0.73 0.56
C SER A 61 13.72 -0.38 0.09
N CYS A 62 15.01 -0.25 0.39
CA CYS A 62 15.98 -1.30 0.05
C CYS A 62 15.71 -2.59 0.83
N ASP A 63 15.18 -2.49 2.06
CA ASP A 63 14.88 -3.65 2.91
C ASP A 63 13.70 -4.45 2.34
N ASP A 64 12.70 -3.78 1.79
CA ASP A 64 11.58 -4.43 1.09
C ASP A 64 12.07 -5.28 -0.08
N PHE A 65 13.08 -4.80 -0.80
CA PHE A 65 13.70 -5.56 -1.89
C PHE A 65 14.72 -6.61 -1.42
N ALA A 66 15.46 -6.33 -0.34
CA ALA A 66 16.48 -7.24 0.17
C ALA A 66 15.89 -8.50 0.84
N THR A 67 14.65 -8.41 1.30
CA THR A 67 13.91 -9.53 1.89
C THR A 67 13.14 -10.36 0.87
N LEU A 68 13.13 -9.94 -0.40
CA LEU A 68 12.40 -10.61 -1.47
C LEU A 68 13.19 -11.80 -2.03
N ASP A 69 12.51 -12.93 -2.23
CA ASP A 69 13.08 -14.09 -2.90
C ASP A 69 13.40 -13.78 -4.37
N ALA A 70 14.49 -14.36 -4.88
CA ALA A 70 14.89 -14.17 -6.27
C ALA A 70 13.77 -14.62 -7.25
N GLY A 71 13.44 -13.75 -8.20
CA GLY A 71 12.40 -14.00 -9.21
C GLY A 71 11.00 -13.52 -8.82
N PHE A 72 10.80 -13.01 -7.61
CA PHE A 72 9.57 -12.32 -7.22
C PHE A 72 9.69 -10.81 -7.45
N ALA A 73 8.53 -10.13 -7.48
CA ALA A 73 8.42 -8.68 -7.55
C ALA A 73 7.76 -8.14 -6.28
N VAL A 74 8.14 -6.94 -5.85
CA VAL A 74 7.35 -6.17 -4.90
C VAL A 74 6.11 -5.66 -5.64
N VAL A 75 4.93 -6.04 -5.20
CA VAL A 75 3.67 -5.61 -5.81
C VAL A 75 3.03 -4.54 -4.93
N LYS A 76 2.63 -3.42 -5.54
CA LYS A 76 1.86 -2.35 -4.91
C LYS A 76 0.61 -2.07 -5.73
N GLU A 77 -0.41 -1.54 -5.06
CA GLU A 77 -1.67 -1.19 -5.69
C GLU A 77 -2.03 0.25 -5.36
N MET A 78 -2.63 0.94 -6.32
CA MET A 78 -3.09 2.30 -6.15
C MET A 78 -4.39 2.52 -6.94
N THR A 79 -5.23 3.44 -6.45
CA THR A 79 -6.37 3.91 -7.21
C THR A 79 -6.42 5.42 -7.24
N VAL A 80 -6.51 6.00 -8.44
CA VAL A 80 -6.49 7.45 -8.68
C VAL A 80 -7.64 7.88 -9.58
N ASP A 81 -7.86 9.18 -9.68
CA ASP A 81 -8.76 9.77 -10.68
C ASP A 81 -8.00 10.04 -11.99
N ALA A 82 -8.72 10.19 -13.10
CA ALA A 82 -8.12 10.57 -14.38
C ALA A 82 -7.39 11.93 -14.31
N ASP A 83 -6.36 12.10 -15.14
CA ASP A 83 -5.42 13.23 -15.20
C ASP A 83 -4.59 13.47 -13.91
N THR A 84 -4.53 12.45 -13.03
CA THR A 84 -3.70 12.50 -11.83
C THR A 84 -2.26 12.11 -12.14
N LEU A 85 -1.30 12.88 -11.62
CA LEU A 85 0.11 12.49 -11.55
C LEU A 85 0.34 11.64 -10.31
N MET A 86 1.11 10.57 -10.46
CA MET A 86 1.51 9.70 -9.36
C MET A 86 3.02 9.45 -9.38
N ALA A 87 3.62 9.36 -8.19
CA ALA A 87 5.05 9.15 -8.02
C ALA A 87 5.35 7.76 -7.46
N VAL A 88 6.32 7.07 -8.05
CA VAL A 88 6.86 5.80 -7.57
C VAL A 88 8.32 6.02 -7.20
N THR A 89 8.66 5.87 -5.93
CA THR A 89 10.02 6.05 -5.44
C THR A 89 10.59 4.70 -5.01
N LEU A 90 11.62 4.24 -5.71
CA LEU A 90 12.26 2.94 -5.47
C LEU A 90 13.67 3.16 -4.93
N CYS A 91 14.11 2.35 -3.97
CA CYS A 91 15.52 2.30 -3.60
C CYS A 91 16.39 2.02 -4.83
N SER A 92 17.49 2.77 -4.98
CA SER A 92 18.42 2.63 -6.12
C SER A 92 19.85 2.93 -5.68
N ASN A 93 20.80 2.09 -6.09
CA ASN A 93 22.22 2.23 -5.77
C ASN A 93 23.08 2.18 -7.04
N ILE A 94 23.22 3.35 -7.68
CA ILE A 94 23.98 3.52 -8.91
C ILE A 94 25.47 3.18 -8.76
N THR A 95 26.04 3.18 -7.55
CA THR A 95 27.46 2.81 -7.35
C THR A 95 27.75 1.35 -7.62
N THR A 96 26.71 0.51 -7.64
CA THR A 96 26.79 -0.93 -8.03
C THR A 96 26.64 -1.14 -9.54
N GLY A 97 26.40 -0.06 -10.29
CA GLY A 97 26.09 -0.04 -11.71
C GLY A 97 24.73 -0.66 -12.08
N HIS A 98 23.83 -0.82 -11.12
CA HIS A 98 22.44 -1.16 -11.41
C HIS A 98 21.61 0.12 -11.62
N SER A 99 20.54 0.00 -12.41
CA SER A 99 19.54 1.05 -12.65
C SER A 99 18.16 0.42 -12.80
N TRP A 100 17.11 1.18 -12.50
CA TRP A 100 15.74 0.78 -12.82
C TRP A 100 15.45 1.00 -14.31
N GLU A 101 14.73 0.06 -14.89
CA GLU A 101 14.25 0.13 -16.27
C GLU A 101 12.75 -0.14 -16.29
N LEU A 102 12.02 0.63 -17.08
CA LEU A 102 10.61 0.37 -17.35
C LEU A 102 10.52 -0.84 -18.30
N ALA A 103 10.05 -1.97 -17.78
CA ALA A 103 9.96 -3.21 -18.54
C ALA A 103 8.67 -3.28 -19.36
N ASP A 104 7.54 -2.90 -18.75
CA ASP A 104 6.24 -2.88 -19.44
C ASP A 104 5.25 -1.91 -18.79
N ILE A 105 4.31 -1.42 -19.60
CA ILE A 105 3.05 -0.82 -19.15
C ILE A 105 1.93 -1.57 -19.86
N SER A 106 1.13 -2.31 -19.10
CA SER A 106 0.18 -3.26 -19.70
C SER A 106 -0.89 -2.60 -20.56
N ASP A 107 -1.28 -1.35 -20.25
CA ASP A 107 -2.21 -0.56 -21.05
C ASP A 107 -1.80 0.92 -21.14
N ALA A 108 -1.15 1.26 -22.25
CA ALA A 108 -0.71 2.63 -22.57
C ALA A 108 -1.86 3.61 -22.88
N SER A 109 -3.13 3.16 -22.89
CA SER A 109 -4.29 4.06 -22.96
C SER A 109 -4.79 4.51 -21.58
N VAL A 110 -4.32 3.83 -20.51
CA VAL A 110 -4.68 4.12 -19.11
C VAL A 110 -3.57 4.89 -18.40
N LEU A 111 -2.31 4.49 -18.60
CA LEU A 111 -1.14 5.12 -17.98
C LEU A 111 -0.09 5.54 -18.99
N GLU A 112 0.57 6.65 -18.69
CA GLU A 112 1.73 7.15 -19.42
C GLU A 112 2.89 7.41 -18.45
N HIS A 113 4.11 7.01 -18.83
CA HIS A 113 5.33 7.42 -18.13
C HIS A 113 5.69 8.86 -18.52
N VAL A 114 5.91 9.72 -17.52
CA VAL A 114 6.18 11.15 -17.73
C VAL A 114 7.66 11.47 -17.58
N ASP A 115 8.27 11.06 -16.46
CA ASP A 115 9.66 11.39 -16.13
C ASP A 115 10.24 10.41 -15.11
N SER A 116 11.57 10.31 -15.05
CA SER A 116 12.27 9.60 -13.99
C SER A 116 13.58 10.28 -13.60
N GLN A 117 13.88 10.29 -12.31
CA GLN A 117 15.07 10.93 -11.78
C GLN A 117 15.70 10.13 -10.63
N TYR A 118 17.02 10.07 -10.62
CA TYR A 118 17.78 9.57 -9.49
C TYR A 118 18.04 10.67 -8.46
N VAL A 119 17.81 10.36 -7.18
CA VAL A 119 18.08 11.20 -6.03
C VAL A 119 19.15 10.53 -5.18
N SER A 120 20.29 11.20 -5.03
CA SER A 120 21.37 10.72 -4.16
C SER A 120 20.94 10.73 -2.69
N PRO A 121 21.49 9.84 -1.84
CA PRO A 121 21.16 9.81 -0.42
C PRO A 121 21.46 11.15 0.27
N GLU A 122 20.58 11.56 1.18
CA GLU A 122 20.78 12.75 1.99
C GLU A 122 21.90 12.54 3.04
N GLY A 123 22.69 13.59 3.29
CA GLY A 123 23.83 13.54 4.21
C GLY A 123 25.19 13.50 3.49
N ALA A 124 26.27 13.63 4.25
CA ALA A 124 27.62 13.81 3.72
C ALA A 124 28.06 12.63 2.83
N ASN A 125 27.86 12.75 1.52
CA ASN A 125 28.38 11.92 0.41
C ASN A 125 29.05 10.61 0.85
N ILE A 126 28.28 9.70 1.46
CA ILE A 126 28.79 8.44 1.98
C ILE A 126 29.05 7.55 0.76
N PRO A 127 30.31 7.21 0.44
CA PRO A 127 30.58 6.42 -0.73
C PRO A 127 29.88 5.05 -0.64
N GLY A 128 29.09 4.72 -1.67
CA GLY A 128 28.36 3.45 -1.76
C GLY A 128 26.99 3.43 -1.11
N ALA A 129 26.54 4.52 -0.47
CA ALA A 129 25.19 4.60 0.07
C ALA A 129 24.13 4.55 -1.05
N ALA A 130 23.06 3.79 -0.83
CA ALA A 130 21.93 3.74 -1.74
C ALA A 130 21.16 5.06 -1.70
N GLY A 131 20.79 5.57 -2.88
CA GLY A 131 19.84 6.65 -3.06
C GLY A 131 18.47 6.10 -3.41
N LYS A 132 17.72 6.89 -4.18
CA LYS A 132 16.36 6.58 -4.64
C LYS A 132 16.21 6.95 -6.09
N GLU A 133 15.29 6.31 -6.78
CA GLU A 133 14.87 6.67 -8.13
C GLU A 133 13.36 6.92 -8.12
N THR A 134 12.96 8.13 -8.48
CA THR A 134 11.56 8.56 -8.51
C THR A 134 11.09 8.59 -9.94
N TRP A 135 9.99 7.88 -10.21
CA TRP A 135 9.33 7.77 -11.49
C TRP A 135 7.95 8.41 -11.40
N THR A 136 7.58 9.24 -12.38
CA THR A 136 6.30 9.91 -12.45
C THR A 136 5.47 9.32 -13.58
N PHE A 137 4.24 8.94 -13.25
CA PHE A 137 3.26 8.45 -14.22
C PHE A 137 2.02 9.34 -14.22
N ARG A 138 1.33 9.43 -15.36
CA ARG A 138 0.05 10.12 -15.50
C ARG A 138 -1.06 9.12 -15.81
N ALA A 139 -2.17 9.22 -15.09
CA ALA A 139 -3.41 8.53 -15.43
C ALA A 139 -4.13 9.23 -16.58
N ILE A 140 -4.05 8.71 -17.79
CA ILE A 140 -4.59 9.36 -18.99
C ILE A 140 -5.93 8.77 -19.48
N GLY A 141 -6.34 7.62 -18.94
CA GLY A 141 -7.61 6.98 -19.28
C GLY A 141 -8.16 6.12 -18.15
N LYS A 142 -9.47 5.91 -18.14
CA LYS A 142 -10.14 5.06 -17.15
C LYS A 142 -9.86 3.58 -17.44
N GLY A 143 -9.64 2.79 -16.40
CA GLY A 143 -9.34 1.37 -16.55
C GLY A 143 -8.37 0.88 -15.48
N ALA A 144 -7.71 -0.23 -15.75
CA ALA A 144 -6.63 -0.75 -14.92
C ALA A 144 -5.39 -0.98 -15.78
N SER A 145 -4.22 -0.62 -15.27
CA SER A 145 -2.94 -0.90 -15.91
C SER A 145 -1.90 -1.26 -14.85
N THR A 146 -0.99 -2.14 -15.22
CA THR A 146 0.17 -2.50 -14.42
C THR A 146 1.41 -1.86 -15.02
N VAL A 147 2.22 -1.23 -14.18
CA VAL A 147 3.58 -0.80 -14.51
C VAL A 147 4.54 -1.85 -13.97
N SER A 148 5.35 -2.44 -14.83
CA SER A 148 6.38 -3.40 -14.45
C SER A 148 7.77 -2.81 -14.65
N MET A 149 8.60 -2.91 -13.61
CA MET A 149 9.94 -2.33 -13.56
C MET A 149 10.96 -3.36 -13.12
N GLU A 150 12.16 -3.27 -13.67
CA GLU A 150 13.26 -4.20 -13.40
C GLU A 150 14.52 -3.45 -13.02
N TYR A 151 15.19 -3.91 -11.97
CA TYR A 151 16.48 -3.39 -11.55
C TYR A 151 17.58 -4.29 -12.10
N SER A 152 18.42 -3.75 -12.98
CA SER A 152 19.40 -4.52 -13.76
C SER A 152 20.69 -3.74 -13.98
N GLN A 153 21.75 -4.46 -14.33
CA GLN A 153 22.95 -3.88 -14.92
C GLN A 153 22.78 -3.80 -16.44
N PRO A 154 22.83 -2.61 -17.06
CA PRO A 154 22.42 -2.43 -18.46
C PRO A 154 23.42 -3.00 -19.48
N TRP A 155 24.65 -3.34 -19.09
CA TRP A 155 25.68 -3.86 -19.99
C TRP A 155 25.54 -5.37 -20.28
N GLU A 156 26.20 -5.82 -21.36
CA GLU A 156 26.26 -7.22 -21.75
C GLU A 156 26.94 -8.08 -20.67
N GLY A 157 26.28 -9.18 -20.27
CA GLY A 157 26.75 -10.05 -19.19
C GLY A 157 26.52 -9.50 -17.78
N GLY A 158 25.88 -8.33 -17.63
CA GLY A 158 25.45 -7.80 -16.34
C GLY A 158 24.30 -8.61 -15.72
N THR A 159 24.17 -8.52 -14.39
CA THR A 159 23.03 -9.14 -13.68
C THR A 159 21.72 -8.51 -14.14
N LYS A 160 20.76 -9.35 -14.53
CA LYS A 160 19.42 -8.93 -14.96
C LYS A 160 18.40 -9.25 -13.89
N ARG A 161 17.39 -8.37 -13.77
CA ARG A 161 16.24 -8.51 -12.88
C ARG A 161 16.65 -8.89 -11.44
N SER A 162 17.64 -8.19 -10.89
CA SER A 162 18.05 -8.43 -9.49
C SER A 162 16.93 -8.09 -8.53
N TRP A 163 16.16 -7.04 -8.83
CA TRP A 163 14.89 -6.72 -8.21
C TRP A 163 13.83 -6.46 -9.28
N ALA A 164 12.57 -6.68 -8.93
CA ALA A 164 11.43 -6.37 -9.76
C ALA A 164 10.35 -5.68 -8.92
N PHE A 165 9.60 -4.79 -9.57
CA PHE A 165 8.52 -4.03 -8.97
C PHE A 165 7.34 -3.97 -9.93
N ASP A 166 6.14 -4.23 -9.41
CA ASP A 166 4.89 -4.09 -10.15
C ASP A 166 3.96 -3.12 -9.41
N LEU A 167 3.46 -2.10 -10.10
CA LEU A 167 2.40 -1.22 -9.61
C LEU A 167 1.12 -1.47 -10.40
N VAL A 168 0.09 -1.95 -9.72
CA VAL A 168 -1.25 -2.06 -10.28
C VAL A 168 -2.01 -0.77 -10.00
N VAL A 169 -2.39 -0.05 -11.05
CA VAL A 169 -3.17 1.19 -10.94
C VAL A 169 -4.56 0.98 -11.50
N ALA A 170 -5.57 1.34 -10.71
CA ALA A 170 -6.92 1.53 -11.19
C ALA A 170 -7.23 3.03 -11.33
N VAL A 171 -7.82 3.44 -12.45
CA VAL A 171 -8.19 4.82 -12.76
C VAL A 171 -9.71 4.94 -12.85
N ARG A 172 -10.30 5.82 -12.04
CA ARG A 172 -11.76 5.97 -11.87
C ARG A 172 -12.40 7.02 -12.77
#